data_AF-A0A2V5XRZ7-F1
#
_entry.id   AF-A0A2V5XRZ7-F1
#
_cell.length_a   1.000
_cell.length_b   1.000
_cell.length_c   1.000
_cell.angle_alpha   90.00
_cell.angle_beta   90.00
_cell.angle_gamma   90.00
#
_symmetry.space_group_name_H-M   'P 1'
#
loop_
_entity.id
_entity.type
_entity.pdbx_description
1 polymer ?
#
loop_
_entity_poly.entity_id
_entity_poly.type
_entity_poly.pdbx_seq_one_letter_code
_entity_poly.pdbx_strand_id
1 'polypeptide(L)'
;DKIAAAGNLIGRDVSGRGVQTTLLKLMEETEVPVRSMNDLQAQLQAAFEFQRRGKAKREAINTRHILFVVSGAFEKLKEQVARRVRQGQIGFRAEPVQVMDNELFQHVTTQDFIEYGFEPEFIGRLPVRVVCEDLDADDLFNIMKYSEGSLLRQYERAFRAYGIEISFEDEALRLLAEAAAKEKTGARGLLTVFEKLFRDYKYYLAGSGLSQLRVTASLVREPQRVLDRLRVEGHKLEAQMLEAGARQFAEKFGNEHGLEIVFDEAAIRRLVERAKAERMNMSDLCSHLFKDYQFGLSLINKNTGRTKFILNAEAIDAPDQFLSELVVQSYYPAAIAQRLDS
;
A
#
# COMPACT_ATOMS: atom_id res chain seq x y z
N ASP A 1 -24.44 -10.00 -11.47
CA ASP A 1 -25.64 -10.38 -12.25
C ASP A 1 -25.28 -11.10 -13.56
N LYS A 2 -24.77 -12.34 -13.48
CA LYS A 2 -24.36 -13.12 -14.67
C LYS A 2 -25.16 -14.42 -14.87
N ILE A 3 -26.01 -14.79 -13.91
CA ILE A 3 -26.75 -16.06 -13.92
C ILE A 3 -28.27 -15.84 -13.97
N ALA A 4 -28.76 -14.68 -13.49
CA ALA A 4 -30.11 -14.18 -13.75
C ALA A 4 -30.07 -13.36 -15.05
N ALA A 5 -30.63 -13.91 -16.12
CA ALA A 5 -30.60 -13.26 -17.42
C ALA A 5 -31.70 -12.19 -17.53
N ALA A 6 -31.38 -11.05 -18.15
CA ALA A 6 -32.35 -10.02 -18.48
C ALA A 6 -33.37 -10.57 -19.50
N GLY A 7 -34.66 -10.44 -19.20
CA GLY A 7 -35.78 -11.03 -19.94
C GLY A 7 -36.03 -10.56 -21.39
N ASN A 8 -35.03 -10.02 -22.10
CA ASN A 8 -35.16 -9.52 -23.49
C ASN A 8 -34.19 -10.19 -24.48
N LEU A 9 -33.89 -11.49 -24.32
CA LEU A 9 -33.21 -12.28 -25.34
C LEU A 9 -34.18 -13.32 -25.92
N ILE A 10 -34.67 -13.05 -27.14
CA ILE A 10 -35.36 -14.06 -27.96
C ILE A 10 -34.28 -15.02 -28.49
N GLY A 11 -33.99 -16.06 -27.72
CA GLY A 11 -33.00 -17.09 -28.01
C GLY A 11 -32.77 -18.03 -26.80
N ARG A 12 -32.27 -19.24 -27.03
CA ARG A 12 -31.97 -20.21 -25.95
C ARG A 12 -30.78 -19.69 -25.15
N ASP A 13 -31.02 -19.11 -23.98
CA ASP A 13 -29.96 -18.68 -23.06
C ASP A 13 -29.29 -19.90 -22.42
N VAL A 14 -28.15 -20.29 -22.98
CA VAL A 14 -27.36 -21.44 -22.53
C VAL A 14 -26.49 -21.08 -21.32
N SER A 15 -26.34 -19.79 -20.97
CA SER A 15 -25.37 -19.34 -19.97
C SER A 15 -25.95 -19.18 -18.57
N GLY A 16 -27.13 -18.58 -18.41
CA GLY A 16 -27.75 -18.37 -17.09
C GLY A 16 -28.47 -19.62 -16.59
N ARG A 17 -29.49 -20.05 -17.34
CA ARG A 17 -30.32 -21.23 -16.99
C ARG A 17 -29.52 -22.52 -16.88
N GLY A 18 -28.60 -22.77 -17.81
CA GLY A 18 -27.76 -23.96 -17.81
C GLY A 18 -26.86 -24.08 -16.57
N VAL A 19 -26.41 -22.94 -16.03
CA VAL A 19 -25.65 -22.90 -14.77
C VAL A 19 -26.56 -23.21 -13.59
N GLN A 20 -27.76 -22.60 -13.52
CA GLN A 20 -28.72 -22.88 -12.44
C GLN A 20 -29.11 -24.36 -12.38
N THR A 21 -29.38 -25.00 -13.53
CA THR A 21 -29.71 -26.43 -13.59
C THR A 21 -28.54 -27.31 -13.16
N THR A 22 -27.30 -26.93 -13.48
CA THR A 22 -26.12 -27.68 -13.04
C THR A 22 -25.91 -27.55 -11.53
N LEU A 23 -26.09 -26.35 -10.98
CA LEU A 23 -25.97 -26.09 -9.54
C LEU A 23 -27.06 -26.84 -8.75
N LEU A 24 -28.27 -26.94 -9.29
CA LEU A 24 -29.34 -27.75 -8.69
C LEU A 24 -28.87 -29.18 -8.41
N LYS A 25 -28.23 -29.85 -9.38
CA LYS A 25 -27.72 -31.22 -9.19
C LYS A 25 -26.74 -31.33 -8.02
N LEU A 26 -25.91 -30.31 -7.80
CA LEU A 26 -24.98 -30.28 -6.68
C LEU A 26 -25.70 -30.13 -5.33
N MET A 27 -26.83 -29.42 -5.32
CA MET A 27 -27.67 -29.20 -4.13
C MET A 27 -28.62 -30.38 -3.85
N GLU A 28 -28.86 -31.25 -4.83
CA GLU A 28 -29.74 -32.43 -4.75
C GLU A 28 -28.99 -33.71 -4.37
N GLU A 29 -28.14 -33.63 -3.34
CA GLU A 29 -27.38 -34.77 -2.80
C GLU A 29 -26.79 -35.69 -3.88
N THR A 30 -25.62 -35.32 -4.39
CA THR A 30 -24.97 -36.04 -5.48
C THR A 30 -23.56 -36.47 -5.10
N GLU A 31 -23.14 -37.62 -5.64
CA GLU A 31 -21.74 -38.05 -5.65
C GLU A 31 -21.02 -37.37 -6.82
N VAL A 32 -20.18 -36.39 -6.50
CA VAL A 32 -19.43 -35.61 -7.50
C VAL A 32 -18.01 -36.16 -7.59
N PRO A 33 -17.53 -36.59 -8.77
CA PRO A 33 -16.15 -37.05 -8.92
C PRO A 33 -15.18 -35.89 -8.67
N VAL A 34 -14.18 -36.11 -7.81
CA VAL A 34 -13.15 -35.11 -7.45
C VAL A 34 -12.27 -34.76 -8.65
N ARG A 35 -12.11 -35.71 -9.57
CA ARG A 35 -11.24 -35.59 -10.74
C ARG A 35 -12.07 -35.39 -12.00
N SER A 36 -11.76 -34.34 -12.75
CA SER A 36 -12.35 -34.10 -14.07
C SER A 36 -11.90 -35.17 -15.05
N MET A 37 -12.84 -35.76 -15.79
CA MET A 37 -12.50 -36.68 -16.88
C MET A 37 -11.74 -35.98 -18.02
N ASN A 38 -11.75 -34.65 -18.10
CA ASN A 38 -11.09 -33.89 -19.17
C ASN A 38 -9.68 -33.40 -18.80
N ASP A 39 -9.23 -33.64 -17.56
CA ASP A 39 -7.89 -33.27 -17.13
C ASP A 39 -6.90 -34.39 -17.53
N LEU A 40 -5.92 -34.03 -18.37
CA LEU A 40 -4.91 -34.95 -18.88
C LEU A 40 -4.13 -35.63 -17.74
N GLN A 41 -3.88 -34.92 -16.64
CA GLN A 41 -3.17 -35.47 -15.48
C GLN A 41 -4.04 -36.49 -14.72
N ALA A 42 -5.33 -36.20 -14.60
CA ALA A 42 -6.30 -37.11 -14.00
C ALA A 42 -6.51 -38.38 -14.86
N GLN A 43 -6.54 -38.25 -16.19
CA GLN A 43 -6.61 -39.38 -17.12
C GLN A 43 -5.36 -40.27 -17.04
N LEU A 44 -4.17 -39.67 -17.03
CA LEU A 44 -2.90 -40.40 -16.90
C LEU A 44 -2.82 -41.11 -15.55
N GLN A 45 -3.16 -40.45 -14.44
CA GLN A 45 -3.22 -41.11 -13.13
C GLN A 45 -4.24 -42.25 -13.08
N ALA A 46 -5.44 -42.06 -13.64
CA ALA A 46 -6.45 -43.12 -13.70
C ALA A 46 -5.98 -44.32 -14.55
N ALA A 47 -5.25 -44.08 -15.64
CA ALA A 47 -4.63 -45.14 -16.45
C ALA A 47 -3.51 -45.88 -15.70
N PHE A 48 -2.64 -45.16 -15.00
CA PHE A 48 -1.58 -45.76 -14.16
C PHE A 48 -2.16 -46.55 -12.97
N GLU A 49 -3.22 -46.05 -12.32
CA GLU A 49 -3.92 -46.75 -11.24
C GLU A 49 -4.64 -48.01 -11.76
N PHE A 50 -5.26 -47.93 -12.95
CA PHE A 50 -5.90 -49.07 -13.60
C PHE A 50 -4.88 -50.17 -13.94
N GLN A 51 -3.70 -49.80 -14.48
CA GLN A 51 -2.63 -50.74 -14.80
C GLN A 51 -2.03 -51.41 -13.55
N ARG A 52 -2.01 -50.71 -12.40
CA ARG A 52 -1.47 -51.26 -11.14
C ARG A 52 -2.47 -52.08 -10.32
N ARG A 53 -3.77 -51.78 -10.37
CA ARG A 53 -4.78 -52.36 -9.45
C ARG A 53 -6.01 -52.97 -10.15
N GLY A 54 -6.09 -52.92 -11.48
CA GLY A 54 -7.21 -53.48 -12.26
C GLY A 54 -8.55 -52.73 -12.11
N LYS A 55 -8.64 -51.73 -11.22
CA LYS A 55 -9.80 -50.83 -11.05
C LYS A 55 -9.31 -49.43 -10.74
N ALA A 56 -9.79 -48.42 -11.49
CA ALA A 56 -9.56 -47.02 -11.18
C ALA A 56 -10.42 -46.61 -9.97
N LYS A 57 -9.79 -46.06 -8.92
CA LYS A 57 -10.52 -45.58 -7.74
C LYS A 57 -11.08 -44.19 -8.07
N ARG A 58 -12.37 -44.12 -8.40
CA ARG A 58 -13.04 -42.82 -8.58
C ARG A 58 -13.28 -42.22 -7.19
N GLU A 59 -12.42 -41.28 -6.81
CA GLU A 59 -12.67 -40.45 -5.63
C GLU A 59 -13.87 -39.56 -5.93
N ALA A 60 -14.91 -39.69 -5.11
CA ALA A 60 -16.13 -38.90 -5.19
C ALA A 60 -16.37 -38.20 -3.85
N ILE A 61 -16.96 -37.02 -3.91
CA ILE A 61 -17.42 -36.25 -2.76
C ILE A 61 -18.95 -36.26 -2.78
N ASN A 62 -19.53 -36.65 -1.65
CA ASN A 62 -20.96 -36.55 -1.41
C ASN A 62 -21.32 -35.12 -0.99
N THR A 63 -22.31 -34.50 -1.62
CA THR A 63 -22.73 -33.12 -1.32
C THR A 63 -23.76 -32.97 -0.20
N ARG A 64 -24.25 -34.06 0.42
CA ARG A 64 -25.34 -34.07 1.43
C ARG A 64 -25.15 -33.06 2.57
N HIS A 65 -23.92 -32.90 3.04
CA HIS A 65 -23.59 -32.07 4.21
C HIS A 65 -22.78 -30.81 3.86
N ILE A 66 -22.75 -30.43 2.59
CA ILE A 66 -22.09 -29.20 2.15
C ILE A 66 -23.06 -28.03 2.30
N LEU A 67 -22.65 -27.00 3.05
CA LEU A 67 -23.38 -25.74 3.12
C LEU A 67 -23.12 -24.92 1.86
N PHE A 68 -24.19 -24.62 1.11
CA PHE A 68 -24.13 -23.73 -0.04
C PHE A 68 -24.50 -22.31 0.39
N VAL A 69 -23.53 -21.38 0.30
CA VAL A 69 -23.75 -19.94 0.48
C VAL A 69 -23.66 -19.27 -0.88
N VAL A 70 -24.76 -18.66 -1.32
CA VAL A 70 -24.84 -17.94 -2.59
C VAL A 70 -25.07 -16.46 -2.29
N SER A 71 -24.24 -15.60 -2.88
CA SER A 71 -24.32 -14.15 -2.70
C SER A 71 -24.32 -13.42 -4.04
N GLY A 72 -25.06 -12.32 -4.13
CA GLY A 72 -25.10 -11.47 -5.30
C GLY A 72 -25.59 -10.06 -4.97
N ALA A 73 -25.26 -9.09 -5.82
CA ALA A 73 -25.83 -7.75 -5.78
C ALA A 73 -27.02 -7.70 -6.76
N PHE A 74 -28.21 -7.39 -6.23
CA PHE A 74 -29.49 -7.46 -6.94
C PHE A 74 -30.16 -6.07 -7.00
N GLU A 75 -29.51 -5.08 -7.60
CA GLU A 75 -29.98 -3.69 -7.62
C GLU A 75 -31.39 -3.57 -8.25
N LYS A 76 -31.64 -4.26 -9.36
CA LYS A 76 -32.94 -4.23 -10.06
C LYS A 76 -34.06 -4.95 -9.29
N LEU A 77 -33.72 -5.90 -8.41
CA LEU A 77 -34.69 -6.62 -7.61
C LEU A 77 -35.33 -5.68 -6.59
N LYS A 78 -34.53 -4.78 -6.01
CA LYS A 78 -35.01 -3.72 -5.11
C LYS A 78 -36.08 -2.86 -5.77
N GLU A 79 -35.84 -2.42 -7.02
CA GLU A 79 -36.80 -1.63 -7.80
C GLU A 79 -38.09 -2.39 -8.13
N GLN A 80 -37.96 -3.68 -8.47
CA GLN A 80 -39.10 -4.56 -8.76
C GLN A 80 -39.99 -4.74 -7.53
N VAL A 81 -39.39 -5.04 -6.37
CA VAL A 81 -40.09 -5.18 -5.09
C VAL A 81 -40.76 -3.88 -4.70
N ALA A 82 -40.05 -2.75 -4.79
CA ALA A 82 -40.60 -1.43 -4.49
C ALA A 82 -41.84 -1.11 -5.33
N ARG A 83 -41.80 -1.44 -6.63
CA ARG A 83 -42.94 -1.25 -7.54
C ARG A 83 -44.13 -2.10 -7.15
N ARG A 84 -43.92 -3.39 -6.85
CA ARG A 84 -44.97 -4.31 -6.41
C ARG A 84 -45.65 -3.83 -5.13
N VAL A 85 -44.85 -3.46 -4.13
CA VAL A 85 -45.35 -2.98 -2.83
C VAL A 85 -46.18 -1.71 -3.00
N ARG A 86 -45.75 -0.78 -3.87
CA ARG A 86 -46.50 0.45 -4.20
C ARG A 86 -47.77 0.19 -5.02
N GLN A 87 -47.75 -0.77 -5.95
CA GLN A 87 -48.90 -1.10 -6.80
C GLN A 87 -50.05 -1.76 -6.02
N GLY A 88 -49.75 -2.48 -4.93
CA GLY A 88 -50.76 -3.04 -4.02
C GLY A 88 -51.64 -2.01 -3.30
N GLN A 89 -51.36 -0.70 -3.46
CA GLN A 89 -52.04 0.41 -2.76
C GLN A 89 -52.99 1.23 -3.64
N ILE A 90 -53.35 0.78 -4.85
CA ILE A 90 -54.32 1.51 -5.69
C ILE A 90 -55.74 1.27 -5.18
N GLY A 91 -56.27 2.21 -4.39
CA GLY A 91 -57.66 2.26 -3.93
C GLY A 91 -57.94 3.54 -3.11
N PHE A 92 -59.19 4.05 -3.16
CA PHE A 92 -59.63 5.34 -2.56
C PHE A 92 -59.42 5.50 -1.03
N ARG A 93 -58.80 4.53 -0.36
CA ARG A 93 -58.56 4.48 1.10
C ARG A 93 -57.14 4.01 1.49
N ALA A 94 -56.21 3.88 0.55
CA ALA A 94 -54.86 3.44 0.88
C ALA A 94 -54.01 4.62 1.38
N GLU A 95 -53.54 4.54 2.62
CA GLU A 95 -52.49 5.44 3.11
C GLU A 95 -51.15 5.07 2.44
N PRO A 96 -50.39 6.06 1.93
CA PRO A 96 -49.10 5.79 1.33
C PRO A 96 -48.11 5.36 2.41
N VAL A 97 -47.80 4.06 2.48
CA VAL A 97 -46.72 3.56 3.32
C VAL A 97 -45.39 3.88 2.62
N GLN A 98 -44.61 4.79 3.20
CA GLN A 98 -43.20 4.97 2.82
C GLN A 98 -42.40 3.80 3.39
N VAL A 99 -42.21 2.74 2.59
CA VAL A 99 -41.27 1.68 2.94
C VAL A 99 -39.86 2.22 2.74
N MET A 100 -39.05 2.22 3.79
CA MET A 100 -37.66 2.64 3.70
C MET A 100 -36.86 1.65 2.83
N ASP A 101 -35.87 2.18 2.13
CA ASP A 101 -35.05 1.41 1.19
C ASP A 101 -34.37 0.18 1.82
N ASN A 102 -34.07 0.24 3.11
CA ASN A 102 -33.41 -0.82 3.88
C ASN A 102 -34.38 -1.96 4.25
N GLU A 103 -35.70 -1.70 4.23
CA GLU A 103 -36.73 -2.67 4.60
C GLU A 103 -37.28 -3.42 3.37
N LEU A 104 -37.06 -2.88 2.16
CA LEU A 104 -37.56 -3.46 0.91
C LEU A 104 -37.11 -4.91 0.71
N PHE A 105 -35.87 -5.24 1.06
CA PHE A 105 -35.38 -6.60 0.91
C PHE A 105 -35.98 -7.59 1.91
N GLN A 106 -36.54 -7.12 3.03
CA GLN A 106 -37.27 -7.97 3.99
C GLN A 106 -38.62 -8.43 3.42
N HIS A 107 -39.16 -7.70 2.45
CA HIS A 107 -40.42 -8.02 1.77
C HIS A 107 -40.25 -8.86 0.50
N VAL A 108 -39.00 -9.25 0.16
CA VAL A 108 -38.72 -10.05 -1.03
C VAL A 108 -39.36 -11.43 -0.91
N THR A 109 -40.18 -11.78 -1.90
CA THR A 109 -40.80 -13.10 -2.01
C THR A 109 -40.09 -13.94 -3.06
N THR A 110 -40.38 -15.24 -3.06
CA THR A 110 -39.87 -16.15 -4.11
C THR A 110 -40.31 -15.73 -5.51
N GLN A 111 -41.52 -15.16 -5.63
CA GLN A 111 -42.05 -14.69 -6.90
C GLN A 111 -41.20 -13.56 -7.51
N ASP A 112 -40.66 -12.67 -6.66
CA ASP A 112 -39.79 -11.58 -7.12
C ASP A 112 -38.52 -12.13 -7.78
N PHE A 113 -37.92 -13.18 -7.19
CA PHE A 113 -36.74 -13.85 -7.76
C PHE A 113 -37.05 -14.59 -9.07
N ILE A 114 -38.23 -15.19 -9.20
CA ILE A 114 -38.64 -15.87 -10.43
C ILE A 114 -38.79 -14.86 -11.57
N GLU A 115 -39.49 -13.75 -11.31
CA GLU A 115 -39.62 -12.63 -12.25
C GLU A 115 -38.27 -11.97 -12.57
N TYR A 116 -37.34 -11.98 -11.62
CA TYR A 116 -35.96 -11.51 -11.81
C TYR A 116 -35.15 -12.41 -12.76
N GLY A 117 -35.54 -13.69 -12.91
CA GLY A 117 -34.90 -14.66 -13.82
C GLY A 117 -34.28 -15.88 -13.15
N PHE A 118 -34.64 -16.19 -11.90
CA PHE A 118 -34.27 -17.46 -11.26
C PHE A 118 -35.28 -18.56 -11.55
N GLU A 119 -34.81 -19.79 -11.73
CA GLU A 119 -35.69 -20.95 -11.86
C GLU A 119 -36.37 -21.26 -10.50
N PRO A 120 -37.69 -21.55 -10.49
CA PRO A 120 -38.44 -21.84 -9.26
C PRO A 120 -37.81 -22.96 -8.41
N GLU A 121 -37.30 -24.01 -9.07
CA GLU A 121 -36.65 -25.14 -8.42
C GLU A 121 -35.34 -24.72 -7.73
N PHE A 122 -34.58 -23.82 -8.36
CA PHE A 122 -33.31 -23.33 -7.83
C PHE A 122 -33.52 -22.45 -6.60
N ILE A 123 -34.40 -21.46 -6.70
CA ILE A 123 -34.68 -20.58 -5.55
C ILE A 123 -35.39 -21.34 -4.41
N GLY A 124 -36.13 -22.40 -4.72
CA GLY A 124 -36.74 -23.30 -3.73
C GLY A 124 -35.72 -24.04 -2.86
N ARG A 125 -34.50 -24.26 -3.36
CA ARG A 125 -33.39 -24.86 -2.60
C ARG A 125 -32.63 -23.85 -1.72
N LEU A 126 -33.00 -22.56 -1.76
CA LEU A 126 -32.40 -21.47 -0.99
C LEU A 126 -33.44 -20.82 -0.06
N PRO A 127 -33.90 -21.54 0.99
CA PRO A 127 -34.96 -21.06 1.89
C PRO A 127 -34.49 -19.98 2.86
N VAL A 128 -33.20 -19.99 3.22
CA VAL A 128 -32.61 -18.98 4.11
C VAL A 128 -32.11 -17.83 3.27
N ARG A 129 -32.64 -16.63 3.55
CA ARG A 129 -32.30 -15.39 2.84
C ARG A 129 -31.82 -14.37 3.86
N VAL A 130 -30.65 -13.83 3.60
CA VAL A 130 -30.03 -12.79 4.44
C VAL A 130 -29.79 -11.58 3.56
N VAL A 131 -30.12 -10.41 4.09
CA VAL A 131 -29.92 -9.12 3.44
C VAL A 131 -28.75 -8.45 4.13
N CYS A 132 -27.79 -7.98 3.35
CA CYS A 132 -26.73 -7.11 3.86
C CYS A 132 -27.18 -5.66 3.69
N GLU A 133 -27.10 -4.89 4.78
CA GLU A 133 -27.42 -3.47 4.76
C GLU A 133 -26.32 -2.66 4.08
N ASP A 134 -26.67 -1.47 3.59
CA ASP A 134 -25.72 -0.53 3.02
C ASP A 134 -24.80 0.00 4.14
N LEU A 135 -23.51 0.15 3.83
CA LEU A 135 -22.53 0.64 4.79
C LEU A 135 -22.62 2.16 4.94
N ASP A 136 -22.78 2.62 6.17
CA ASP A 136 -22.70 4.04 6.50
C ASP A 136 -21.27 4.48 6.89
N ALA A 137 -21.11 5.75 7.29
CA ALA A 137 -19.80 6.26 7.69
C ALA A 137 -19.27 5.63 8.99
N ASP A 138 -20.14 5.28 9.94
CA ASP A 138 -19.75 4.66 11.19
C ASP A 138 -19.33 3.19 10.97
N ASP A 139 -20.01 2.47 10.09
CA ASP A 139 -19.62 1.14 9.64
C ASP A 139 -18.25 1.14 8.98
N LEU A 140 -18.01 2.09 8.07
CA LEU A 140 -16.72 2.22 7.38
C LEU A 140 -15.59 2.58 8.36
N PHE A 141 -15.87 3.42 9.36
CA PHE A 141 -14.93 3.71 10.45
C PHE A 141 -14.60 2.43 11.23
N ASN A 142 -15.60 1.64 11.61
CA ASN A 142 -15.42 0.38 12.34
C ASN A 142 -14.64 -0.65 11.50
N ILE A 143 -14.91 -0.76 10.20
CA ILE A 143 -14.18 -1.63 9.27
C ILE A 143 -12.70 -1.24 9.23
N MET A 144 -12.37 0.05 9.17
CA MET A 144 -10.98 0.50 9.20
C MET A 144 -10.29 0.16 10.53
N LYS A 145 -10.99 0.33 11.65
CA LYS A 145 -10.38 0.23 12.98
C LYS A 145 -10.26 -1.21 13.49
N TYR A 146 -11.25 -2.04 13.24
CA TYR A 146 -11.39 -3.35 13.91
C TYR A 146 -11.19 -4.56 13.00
N SER A 147 -11.25 -4.40 11.67
CA SER A 147 -11.05 -5.52 10.75
C SER A 147 -9.60 -6.03 10.81
N GLU A 148 -9.39 -7.34 10.90
CA GLU A 148 -8.05 -7.95 10.92
C GLU A 148 -7.24 -7.64 9.65
N GLY A 149 -7.94 -7.55 8.51
CA GLY A 149 -7.40 -7.21 7.21
C GLY A 149 -7.55 -5.73 6.85
N SER A 150 -7.65 -4.84 7.85
CA SER A 150 -7.99 -3.44 7.61
C SER A 150 -7.01 -2.74 6.67
N LEU A 151 -7.55 -1.76 5.95
CA LEU A 151 -6.79 -0.88 5.07
C LEU A 151 -5.68 -0.15 5.83
N LEU A 152 -5.90 0.16 7.12
CA LEU A 152 -4.90 0.81 7.98
C LEU A 152 -3.62 -0.03 8.07
N ARG A 153 -3.74 -1.33 8.35
CA ARG A 153 -2.57 -2.23 8.45
C ARG A 153 -1.81 -2.35 7.13
N GLN A 154 -2.51 -2.27 6.00
CA GLN A 154 -1.86 -2.28 4.68
C GLN A 154 -1.03 -1.01 4.47
N TYR A 155 -1.58 0.15 4.85
CA TYR A 155 -0.89 1.43 4.77
C TYR A 155 0.26 1.56 5.78
N GLU A 156 0.08 1.05 7.00
CA GLU A 156 1.15 0.94 7.99
C GLU A 156 2.35 0.15 7.44
N ARG A 157 2.10 -1.01 6.82
CA ARG A 157 3.14 -1.80 6.18
C ARG A 157 3.79 -1.08 4.99
N ALA A 158 3.00 -0.40 4.17
CA ALA A 158 3.50 0.34 3.02
C ALA A 158 4.42 1.50 3.43
N PHE A 159 4.03 2.31 4.42
CA PHE A 159 4.87 3.40 4.92
C PHE A 159 6.10 2.89 5.67
N ARG A 160 5.98 1.77 6.40
CA ARG A 160 7.12 1.14 7.07
C ARG A 160 8.20 0.69 6.08
N ALA A 161 7.84 0.28 4.87
CA ALA A 161 8.81 -0.05 3.81
C ALA A 161 9.68 1.15 3.41
N TYR A 162 9.21 2.39 3.64
CA TYR A 162 9.97 3.62 3.44
C TYR A 162 10.64 4.13 4.72
N GLY A 163 10.62 3.36 5.83
CA GLY A 163 11.16 3.78 7.11
C GLY A 163 10.27 4.76 7.90
N ILE A 164 9.01 4.92 7.49
CA ILE A 164 8.06 5.86 8.12
C ILE A 164 7.03 5.08 8.95
N GLU A 165 6.95 5.40 10.24
CA GLU A 165 5.88 4.94 11.13
C GLU A 165 4.66 5.86 11.00
N ILE A 166 3.61 5.35 10.36
CA ILE A 166 2.35 6.07 10.20
C ILE A 166 1.38 5.74 11.35
N SER A 167 0.69 6.74 11.87
CA SER A 167 -0.36 6.60 12.89
C SER A 167 -1.61 7.39 12.50
N PHE A 168 -2.78 6.93 12.92
CA PHE A 168 -4.07 7.53 12.55
C PHE A 168 -4.85 8.00 13.77
N GLU A 169 -5.34 9.24 13.74
CA GLU A 169 -6.26 9.76 14.74
C GLU A 169 -7.71 9.39 14.39
N ASP A 170 -8.52 9.10 15.40
CA ASP A 170 -9.94 8.73 15.21
C ASP A 170 -10.72 9.79 14.42
N GLU A 171 -10.46 11.08 14.63
CA GLU A 171 -11.09 12.16 13.88
C GLU A 171 -10.73 12.11 12.38
N ALA A 172 -9.48 11.77 12.06
CA ALA A 172 -9.06 11.62 10.67
C ALA A 172 -9.76 10.42 10.02
N LEU A 173 -9.84 9.30 10.74
CA LEU A 173 -10.53 8.09 10.28
C LEU A 173 -12.03 8.37 10.02
N ARG A 174 -12.71 9.13 10.89
CA ARG A 174 -14.11 9.53 10.66
C ARG A 174 -14.27 10.35 9.40
N LEU A 175 -13.40 11.35 9.17
CA LEU A 175 -13.43 12.15 7.94
C LEU A 175 -13.20 11.30 6.68
N LEU A 176 -12.30 10.32 6.75
CA LEU A 176 -12.05 9.39 5.65
C LEU A 176 -13.25 8.47 5.40
N ALA A 177 -13.92 8.02 6.47
CA ALA A 177 -15.13 7.21 6.37
C ALA A 177 -16.29 8.00 5.75
N GLU A 178 -16.51 9.24 6.18
CA GLU A 178 -17.51 10.15 5.58
C GLU A 178 -17.24 10.42 4.10
N ALA A 179 -15.96 10.60 3.73
CA ALA A 179 -15.57 10.75 2.33
C ALA A 179 -15.85 9.49 1.52
N ALA A 180 -15.56 8.30 2.08
CA ALA A 180 -15.78 7.02 1.42
C ALA A 180 -17.27 6.67 1.29
N ALA A 181 -18.10 7.01 2.28
CA ALA A 181 -19.54 6.83 2.21
C ALA A 181 -20.16 7.59 1.01
N LYS A 182 -19.62 8.77 0.68
CA LYS A 182 -20.04 9.57 -0.49
C LYS A 182 -19.70 8.92 -1.83
N GLU A 183 -18.71 8.02 -1.89
CA GLU A 183 -18.33 7.31 -3.12
C GLU A 183 -19.36 6.21 -3.49
N LYS A 184 -20.28 5.83 -2.59
CA LYS A 184 -21.36 4.85 -2.83
C LYS A 184 -20.90 3.52 -3.44
N THR A 185 -19.71 3.05 -3.05
CA THR A 185 -19.11 1.79 -3.51
C THR A 185 -18.84 0.80 -2.37
N GLY A 186 -19.45 1.05 -1.20
CA GLY A 186 -19.22 0.30 0.04
C GLY A 186 -17.77 0.41 0.52
N ALA A 187 -17.26 -0.62 1.17
CA ALA A 187 -15.89 -0.64 1.72
C ALA A 187 -14.79 -0.44 0.66
N ARG A 188 -15.08 -0.67 -0.63
CA ARG A 188 -14.12 -0.40 -1.72
C ARG A 188 -13.82 1.10 -1.87
N GLY A 189 -14.76 1.96 -1.49
CA GLY A 189 -14.58 3.41 -1.49
C GLY A 189 -13.44 3.87 -0.58
N LEU A 190 -13.16 3.13 0.51
CA LEU A 190 -12.05 3.42 1.42
C LEU A 190 -10.71 3.40 0.69
N LEU A 191 -10.48 2.39 -0.17
CA LEU A 191 -9.23 2.29 -0.94
C LEU A 191 -9.06 3.50 -1.87
N THR A 192 -10.14 3.91 -2.54
CA THR A 192 -10.14 5.08 -3.43
C THR A 192 -9.77 6.36 -2.67
N VAL A 193 -10.38 6.60 -1.51
CA VAL A 193 -10.10 7.77 -0.67
C VAL A 193 -8.66 7.77 -0.16
N PHE A 194 -8.17 6.62 0.31
CA PHE A 194 -6.80 6.48 0.79
C PHE A 194 -5.77 6.68 -0.32
N GLU A 195 -5.95 6.07 -1.50
CA GLU A 195 -5.02 6.26 -2.61
C GLU A 195 -5.00 7.71 -3.10
N LYS A 196 -6.15 8.39 -3.13
CA LYS A 196 -6.21 9.83 -3.45
C LYS A 196 -5.42 10.65 -2.44
N LEU A 197 -5.57 10.36 -1.14
CA LEU A 197 -4.91 11.12 -0.07
C LEU A 197 -3.40 10.88 0.00
N PHE A 198 -2.99 9.62 -0.02
CA PHE A 198 -1.62 9.23 0.32
C PHE A 198 -0.69 9.08 -0.88
N ARG A 199 -1.18 9.17 -2.13
CA ARG A 199 -0.32 9.04 -3.33
C ARG A 199 0.89 9.98 -3.27
N ASP A 200 0.66 11.26 -3.05
CA ASP A 200 1.73 12.26 -3.05
C ASP A 200 2.61 12.10 -1.80
N TYR A 201 2.01 11.72 -0.66
CA TYR A 201 2.75 11.43 0.57
C TYR A 201 3.73 10.27 0.40
N LYS A 202 3.30 9.16 -0.22
CA LYS A 202 4.18 8.02 -0.52
C LYS A 202 5.34 8.44 -1.43
N TYR A 203 5.08 9.30 -2.41
CA TYR A 203 6.10 9.76 -3.37
C TYR A 203 7.12 10.71 -2.73
N TYR A 204 6.66 11.78 -2.08
CA TYR A 204 7.54 12.85 -1.59
C TYR A 204 8.18 12.56 -0.24
N LEU A 205 7.55 11.74 0.61
CA LEU A 205 8.12 11.43 1.92
C LEU A 205 9.12 10.28 1.86
N ALA A 206 9.07 9.44 0.82
CA ALA A 206 10.07 8.39 0.62
C ALA A 206 11.48 9.00 0.52
N GLY A 207 12.36 8.66 1.46
CA GLY A 207 13.73 9.19 1.52
C GLY A 207 13.85 10.60 2.12
N SER A 208 12.77 11.20 2.62
CA SER A 208 12.79 12.56 3.20
C SER A 208 13.44 12.66 4.59
N GLY A 209 13.97 11.57 5.14
CA GLY A 209 14.53 11.50 6.50
C GLY A 209 13.49 11.50 7.62
N LEU A 210 12.21 11.75 7.31
CA LEU A 210 11.12 11.64 8.27
C LEU A 210 10.93 10.17 8.69
N SER A 211 10.82 9.95 9.99
CA SER A 211 10.59 8.62 10.57
C SER A 211 9.15 8.39 11.00
N GLN A 212 8.33 9.45 11.09
CA GLN A 212 6.95 9.36 11.57
C GLN A 212 6.00 10.22 10.74
N LEU A 213 4.77 9.72 10.54
CA LEU A 213 3.67 10.45 9.90
C LEU A 213 2.40 10.29 10.74
N ARG A 214 1.91 11.38 11.32
CA ARG A 214 0.63 11.38 12.03
C ARG A 214 -0.50 11.88 11.12
N VAL A 215 -1.48 11.02 10.89
CA VAL A 215 -2.67 11.32 10.10
C VAL A 215 -3.72 11.95 11.01
N THR A 216 -3.76 13.29 10.99
CA THR A 216 -4.68 14.11 11.79
C THR A 216 -5.84 14.61 10.93
N ALA A 217 -6.88 15.15 11.57
CA ALA A 217 -8.00 15.79 10.86
C ALA A 217 -7.53 16.90 9.90
N SER A 218 -6.48 17.65 10.29
CA SER A 218 -5.89 18.71 9.46
C SER A 218 -5.23 18.17 8.19
N LEU A 219 -4.58 17.00 8.25
CA LEU A 219 -4.00 16.32 7.10
C LEU A 219 -5.08 15.92 6.10
N VAL A 220 -6.20 15.38 6.57
CA VAL A 220 -7.31 14.97 5.71
C VAL A 220 -8.00 16.16 5.06
N ARG A 221 -8.18 17.27 5.78
CA ARG A 221 -8.84 18.48 5.27
C ARG A 221 -7.96 19.31 4.32
N GLU A 222 -6.66 19.40 4.60
CA GLU A 222 -5.71 20.25 3.87
C GLU A 222 -4.43 19.48 3.49
N PRO A 223 -4.54 18.42 2.67
CA PRO A 223 -3.44 17.49 2.44
C PRO A 223 -2.22 18.13 1.79
N GLN A 224 -2.40 19.05 0.83
CA GLN A 224 -1.30 19.74 0.15
C GLN A 224 -0.51 20.63 1.13
N ARG A 225 -1.20 21.42 1.97
CA ARG A 225 -0.54 22.33 2.93
C ARG A 225 0.29 21.56 3.97
N VAL A 226 -0.22 20.43 4.46
CA VAL A 226 0.51 19.59 5.41
C VAL A 226 1.70 18.92 4.73
N LEU A 227 1.54 18.45 3.49
CA LEU A 227 2.63 17.85 2.73
C LEU A 227 3.78 18.83 2.49
N ASP A 228 3.48 20.06 2.06
CA ASP A 228 4.50 21.09 1.83
C ASP A 228 5.31 21.39 3.10
N ARG A 229 4.63 21.45 4.26
CA ARG A 229 5.30 21.61 5.55
C ARG A 229 6.24 20.44 5.84
N LEU A 230 5.75 19.21 5.68
CA LEU A 230 6.55 18.00 5.93
C LEU A 230 7.74 17.90 4.99
N ARG A 231 7.61 18.36 3.73
CA ARG A 231 8.74 18.40 2.79
C ARG A 231 9.83 19.37 3.23
N VAL A 232 9.46 20.56 3.70
CA VAL A 232 10.42 21.54 4.24
C VAL A 232 11.11 20.99 5.48
N GLU A 233 10.38 20.29 6.34
CA GLU A 233 10.93 19.63 7.53
C GLU A 233 11.88 18.49 7.16
N GLY A 234 11.48 17.61 6.24
CA GLY A 234 12.30 16.51 5.74
C GLY A 234 13.61 16.99 5.13
N HIS A 235 13.59 18.05 4.30
CA HIS A 235 14.82 18.62 3.75
C HIS A 235 15.79 19.16 4.82
N LYS A 236 15.27 19.69 5.93
CA LYS A 236 16.09 20.13 7.07
C LYS A 236 16.69 18.93 7.80
N LEU A 237 15.89 17.90 8.07
CA LEU A 237 16.35 16.67 8.72
C LEU A 237 17.41 15.95 7.88
N GLU A 238 17.18 15.82 6.58
CA GLU A 238 18.13 15.24 5.63
C GLU A 238 19.46 16.01 5.64
N ALA A 239 19.42 17.35 5.61
CA ALA A 239 20.63 18.16 5.73
C ALA A 239 21.37 17.89 7.05
N GLN A 240 20.67 17.90 8.18
CA GLN A 240 21.25 17.62 9.49
C GLN A 240 21.88 16.21 9.58
N MET A 241 21.24 15.20 8.98
CA MET A 241 21.78 13.84 8.92
C MET A 241 23.06 13.77 8.09
N LEU A 242 23.10 14.45 6.94
CA LEU A 242 24.30 14.53 6.10
C LEU A 242 25.44 15.27 6.82
N GLU A 243 25.14 16.38 7.50
CA GLU A 243 26.13 17.11 8.31
C GLU A 243 26.69 16.23 9.44
N ALA A 244 25.82 15.50 10.15
CA ALA A 244 26.24 14.58 11.20
C ALA A 244 27.10 13.43 10.64
N GLY A 245 26.75 12.90 9.46
CA GLY A 245 27.53 11.88 8.77
C GLY A 245 28.95 12.34 8.42
N ALA A 246 29.12 13.59 7.98
CA ALA A 246 30.44 14.15 7.68
C ALA A 246 31.31 14.27 8.94
N ARG A 247 30.72 14.71 10.06
CA ARG A 247 31.41 14.75 11.36
C ARG A 247 31.78 13.36 11.87
N GLN A 248 30.88 12.40 11.73
CA GLN A 248 31.14 11.01 12.11
C GLN A 248 32.27 10.39 11.29
N PHE A 249 32.35 10.70 9.99
CA PHE A 249 33.48 10.30 9.15
C PHE A 249 34.80 10.86 9.68
N ALA A 250 34.84 12.16 10.03
CA ALA A 250 36.03 12.79 10.58
C ALA A 250 36.50 12.15 11.90
N GLU A 251 35.57 11.84 12.81
CA GLU A 251 35.88 11.12 14.04
C GLU A 251 36.44 9.71 13.77
N LYS A 252 35.79 8.97 12.84
CA LYS A 252 36.24 7.63 12.46
C LYS A 252 37.64 7.65 11.84
N PHE A 253 37.89 8.59 10.93
CA PHE A 253 39.21 8.79 10.32
C PHE A 253 40.28 9.06 11.39
N GLY A 254 39.98 9.91 12.37
CA GLY A 254 40.86 10.20 13.50
C GLY A 254 41.19 8.97 14.33
N ASN A 255 40.19 8.15 14.65
CA ASN A 255 40.37 6.93 15.42
C ASN A 255 41.18 5.86 14.66
N GLU A 256 40.99 5.75 13.34
CA GLU A 256 41.66 4.74 12.51
C GLU A 256 43.11 5.10 12.18
N HIS A 257 43.43 6.39 12.07
CA HIS A 257 44.73 6.84 11.55
C HIS A 257 45.54 7.68 12.54
N GLY A 258 44.97 8.07 13.67
CA GLY A 258 45.64 8.92 14.67
C GLY A 258 45.87 10.37 14.22
N LEU A 259 45.12 10.82 13.19
CA LEU A 259 45.21 12.16 12.60
C LEU A 259 43.83 12.81 12.62
N GLU A 260 43.69 13.97 13.25
CA GLU A 260 42.40 14.65 13.39
C GLU A 260 42.11 15.49 12.14
N ILE A 261 40.97 15.20 11.49
CA ILE A 261 40.40 16.04 10.43
C ILE A 261 39.21 16.79 11.01
N VAL A 262 39.07 18.08 10.71
CA VAL A 262 37.90 18.88 11.06
C VAL A 262 37.40 19.60 9.81
N PHE A 263 36.13 19.40 9.47
CA PHE A 263 35.47 20.16 8.40
C PHE A 263 34.96 21.49 8.95
N ASP A 264 35.29 22.59 8.29
CA ASP A 264 34.66 23.88 8.58
C ASP A 264 33.23 23.95 8.02
N GLU A 265 32.51 25.04 8.33
CA GLU A 265 31.13 25.21 7.85
C GLU A 265 31.00 25.30 6.33
N ALA A 266 32.05 25.74 5.62
CA ALA A 266 32.04 25.82 4.16
C ALA A 266 32.22 24.43 3.54
N ALA A 267 33.13 23.62 4.08
CA ALA A 267 33.34 22.23 3.70
C ALA A 267 32.10 21.38 3.95
N ILE A 268 31.48 21.50 5.14
CA ILE A 268 30.25 20.76 5.47
C ILE A 268 29.13 21.10 4.48
N ARG A 269 28.88 22.40 4.22
CA ARG A 269 27.87 22.82 3.23
C ARG A 269 28.17 22.22 1.85
N ARG A 270 29.43 22.25 1.42
CA ARG A 270 29.83 21.73 0.11
C ARG A 270 29.69 20.21 0.01
N LEU A 271 30.01 19.48 1.07
CA LEU A 271 29.78 18.04 1.17
C LEU A 271 28.29 17.69 1.06
N VAL A 272 27.42 18.43 1.78
CA VAL A 272 25.96 18.22 1.72
C VAL A 272 25.43 18.48 0.31
N GLU A 273 25.88 19.55 -0.35
CA GLU A 273 25.51 19.86 -1.74
C GLU A 273 25.93 18.76 -2.72
N ARG A 274 27.20 18.29 -2.64
CA ARG A 274 27.70 17.20 -3.49
C ARG A 274 26.96 15.90 -3.22
N ALA A 275 26.74 15.53 -1.94
CA ALA A 275 26.02 14.31 -1.59
C ALA A 275 24.62 14.28 -2.21
N LYS A 276 23.90 15.42 -2.17
CA LYS A 276 22.59 15.56 -2.81
C LYS A 276 22.65 15.51 -4.34
N ALA A 277 23.62 16.21 -4.95
CA ALA A 277 23.77 16.26 -6.40
C ALA A 277 24.15 14.90 -6.99
N GLU A 278 25.05 14.18 -6.33
CA GLU A 278 25.58 12.88 -6.76
C GLU A 278 24.72 11.69 -6.28
N ARG A 279 23.70 11.96 -5.42
CA ARG A 279 22.85 10.94 -4.76
C ARG A 279 23.66 9.85 -4.04
N MET A 280 24.74 10.27 -3.38
CA MET A 280 25.60 9.39 -2.59
C MET A 280 25.32 9.57 -1.11
N ASN A 281 25.47 8.49 -0.33
CA ASN A 281 25.49 8.64 1.11
C ASN A 281 26.79 9.37 1.54
N MET A 282 26.74 10.03 2.71
CA MET A 282 27.86 10.88 3.15
C MET A 282 29.15 10.09 3.40
N SER A 283 29.03 8.85 3.89
CA SER A 283 30.19 7.99 4.18
C SER A 283 30.94 7.60 2.92
N ASP A 284 30.23 7.20 1.86
CA ASP A 284 30.80 6.80 0.58
C ASP A 284 31.39 8.00 -0.14
N LEU A 285 30.71 9.15 -0.10
CA LEU A 285 31.23 10.40 -0.65
C LEU A 285 32.56 10.77 0.02
N CYS A 286 32.59 10.83 1.36
CA CYS A 286 33.81 11.16 2.09
C CYS A 286 34.92 10.13 1.86
N SER A 287 34.59 8.84 1.85
CA SER A 287 35.57 7.78 1.58
C SER A 287 36.16 7.88 0.17
N HIS A 288 35.36 8.30 -0.81
CA HIS A 288 35.83 8.52 -2.17
C HIS A 288 36.73 9.75 -2.28
N LEU A 289 36.33 10.87 -1.66
CA LEU A 289 37.08 12.13 -1.72
C LEU A 289 38.40 12.08 -0.97
N PHE A 290 38.44 11.39 0.17
CA PHE A 290 39.58 11.41 1.09
C PHE A 290 40.39 10.10 1.11
N LYS A 291 40.28 9.27 0.06
CA LYS A 291 40.95 7.96 -0.03
C LYS A 291 42.47 8.03 0.22
N ASP A 292 43.14 9.09 -0.25
CA ASP A 292 44.60 9.25 -0.19
C ASP A 292 45.06 10.16 0.96
N TYR A 293 44.11 10.75 1.71
CA TYR A 293 44.41 11.74 2.75
C TYR A 293 45.20 11.13 3.90
N GLN A 294 45.00 9.87 4.24
CA GLN A 294 45.79 9.20 5.27
C GLN A 294 47.29 9.29 4.98
N PHE A 295 47.69 9.00 3.74
CA PHE A 295 49.10 8.98 3.34
C PHE A 295 49.68 10.41 3.30
N GLY A 296 48.97 11.34 2.67
CA GLY A 296 49.41 12.73 2.56
C GLY A 296 49.52 13.44 3.91
N LEU A 297 48.50 13.29 4.77
CA LEU A 297 48.51 13.89 6.11
C LEU A 297 49.55 13.25 7.04
N SER A 298 49.81 11.94 6.91
CA SER A 298 50.89 11.29 7.67
C SER A 298 52.27 11.84 7.29
N LEU A 299 52.49 12.17 6.02
CA LEU A 299 53.74 12.79 5.56
C LEU A 299 53.91 14.19 6.15
N ILE A 300 52.84 14.99 6.15
CA ILE A 300 52.84 16.33 6.76
C ILE A 300 53.10 16.24 8.26
N ASN A 301 52.48 15.29 8.97
CA ASN A 301 52.73 15.07 10.40
C ASN A 301 54.21 14.72 10.67
N LYS A 302 54.83 13.84 9.85
CA LYS A 302 56.26 13.53 9.98
C LYS A 302 57.16 14.76 9.79
N ASN A 303 56.80 15.67 8.88
CA ASN A 303 57.59 16.86 8.57
C ASN A 303 57.39 18.00 9.57
N THR A 304 56.18 18.16 10.12
CA THR A 304 55.78 19.36 10.88
C THR A 304 55.35 19.09 12.33
N GLY A 305 55.11 17.83 12.69
CA GLY A 305 54.50 17.43 13.97
C GLY A 305 53.02 17.77 14.11
N ARG A 306 52.38 18.28 13.05
CA ARG A 306 50.97 18.67 13.07
C ARG A 306 50.07 17.44 13.01
N THR A 307 49.14 17.34 13.96
CA THR A 307 48.20 16.22 14.07
C THR A 307 46.76 16.59 13.73
N LYS A 308 46.43 17.89 13.64
CA LYS A 308 45.07 18.40 13.37
C LYS A 308 45.02 19.23 12.09
N PHE A 309 44.10 18.87 11.19
CA PHE A 309 43.93 19.46 9.86
C PHE A 309 42.51 19.98 9.68
N ILE A 310 42.37 21.23 9.25
CA ILE A 310 41.07 21.85 8.98
C ILE A 310 40.87 21.83 7.46
N LEU A 311 39.76 21.23 7.01
CA LEU A 311 39.37 21.15 5.61
C LEU A 311 38.28 22.18 5.33
N ASN A 312 38.51 22.99 4.29
CA ASN A 312 37.60 24.03 3.80
C ASN A 312 36.89 23.57 2.51
N ALA A 313 36.13 24.45 1.87
CA ALA A 313 35.43 24.12 0.63
C ALA A 313 36.37 23.66 -0.52
N GLU A 314 37.58 24.21 -0.62
CA GLU A 314 38.57 23.84 -1.65
C GLU A 314 39.01 22.38 -1.51
N ALA A 315 39.14 21.89 -0.26
CA ALA A 315 39.42 20.48 0.01
C ALA A 315 38.31 19.53 -0.47
N ILE A 316 37.09 20.04 -0.68
CA ILE A 316 35.95 19.28 -1.20
C ILE A 316 35.86 19.39 -2.73
N ASP A 317 36.11 20.57 -3.28
CA ASP A 317 36.02 20.82 -4.72
C ASP A 317 37.21 20.24 -5.49
N ALA A 318 38.41 20.27 -4.92
CA ALA A 318 39.65 19.76 -5.53
C ALA A 318 40.52 19.01 -4.48
N PRO A 319 40.07 17.84 -3.99
CA PRO A 319 40.70 17.15 -2.86
C PRO A 319 42.18 16.78 -3.10
N ASP A 320 42.51 16.29 -4.29
CA ASP A 320 43.88 15.87 -4.64
C ASP A 320 44.83 17.08 -4.75
N GLN A 321 44.35 18.17 -5.35
CA GLN A 321 45.12 19.40 -5.49
C GLN A 321 45.39 20.03 -4.12
N PHE A 322 44.35 20.15 -3.29
CA PHE A 322 44.46 20.69 -1.93
C PHE A 322 45.45 19.89 -1.08
N LEU A 323 45.38 18.55 -1.12
CA LEU A 323 46.32 17.69 -0.41
C LEU A 323 47.75 17.86 -0.90
N SER A 324 47.96 17.92 -2.22
CA SER A 324 49.27 18.12 -2.84
C SER A 324 49.90 19.45 -2.39
N GLU A 325 49.12 20.54 -2.39
CA GLU A 325 49.58 21.85 -1.94
C GLU A 325 49.99 21.84 -0.46
N LEU A 326 49.21 21.21 0.42
CA LEU A 326 49.55 21.04 1.84
C LEU A 326 50.84 20.23 2.03
N VAL A 327 51.03 19.15 1.26
CA VAL A 327 52.24 18.32 1.31
C VAL A 327 53.45 19.15 0.88
N VAL A 328 53.37 19.88 -0.24
CA VAL A 328 54.46 20.74 -0.71
C VAL A 328 54.82 21.81 0.33
N GLN A 329 53.82 22.46 0.94
CA GLN A 329 54.04 23.45 2.00
C GLN A 329 54.76 22.85 3.22
N SER A 330 54.55 21.58 3.54
CA SER A 330 55.22 20.91 4.66
C SER A 330 56.73 20.73 4.47
N TYR A 331 57.22 20.66 3.22
CA TYR A 331 58.64 20.52 2.91
C TYR A 331 59.39 21.86 2.87
N TYR A 332 58.67 22.97 2.67
CA TYR A 332 59.26 24.31 2.55
C TYR A 332 58.67 25.31 3.57
N PRO A 333 58.79 25.07 4.89
CA PRO A 333 58.20 25.96 5.90
C PRO A 333 58.79 27.38 5.87
N ALA A 334 60.00 27.58 5.31
CA ALA A 334 60.72 28.86 5.33
C ALA A 334 60.43 29.80 4.14
N ALA A 335 59.78 29.36 3.05
CA ALA A 335 59.62 30.18 1.85
C ALA A 335 58.40 31.12 1.86
N ILE A 336 57.51 31.01 2.86
CA ILE A 336 56.26 31.79 2.93
C ILE A 336 56.28 32.85 4.05
N ALA A 337 57.15 32.72 5.06
CA ALA A 337 57.35 33.80 6.04
C ALA A 337 57.77 35.13 5.38
N GLN A 338 58.36 35.09 4.18
CA GLN A 338 58.67 36.29 3.38
C GLN A 338 57.55 36.79 2.45
N ARG A 339 56.42 36.08 2.33
CA ARG A 339 55.26 36.49 1.51
C ARG A 339 54.08 37.05 2.31
N LEU A 340 54.10 36.91 3.63
CA LEU A 340 53.09 37.49 4.53
C LEU A 340 53.52 38.84 5.14
N ASP A 341 54.81 39.19 5.03
CA ASP A 341 55.39 40.48 5.46
C ASP A 341 55.62 41.47 4.30
N SER A 342 55.04 41.21 3.11
CA SER A 342 55.05 42.09 1.93
C SER A 342 53.67 42.16 1.32
#